data_AF-T1CX06-F1
#
_entry.id   AF-T1CX06-F1
#
_cell.length_a   1.000
_cell.length_b   1.000
_cell.length_c   1.000
_cell.angle_alpha   90.00
_cell.angle_beta   90.00
_cell.angle_gamma   90.00
#
_symmetry.space_group_name_H-M   'P 1'
#
loop_
_entity.id
_entity.type
_entity.pdbx_description
1 polymer ?
#
loop_
_entity_poly.entity_id
_entity_poly.type
_entity_poly.pdbx_seq_one_letter_code
_entity_poly.pdbx_strand_id
1 'polypeptide(L)'
;TWLSLPANPTFPYGFSLVIGTLVDPLSSLMLIVVTVVGFLVLLYSIGYMHHEHGLARYYAELSLFLTAMIGLVLSNNLLEFFLFWELVGVCSYFLIGFFYEKPSAASAAKEAFLITRIGDVLFLLGIFIFFYVYASDGPAGLHWASSGFLFAYGNLPFLAGSLGANTPAPHDRRSLYPGGRRRQERPVPAPRLAPG
;
A
#
# COMPACT_ATOMS: atom_id res chain seq x y z
N THR A 1 -1.98 31.35 8.00
CA THR A 1 -1.42 32.62 7.49
C THR A 1 -0.53 32.28 6.31
N TRP A 2 -0.83 32.86 5.14
CA TRP A 2 -0.17 32.58 3.87
C TRP A 2 1.23 33.21 3.89
N LEU A 3 2.29 32.39 3.96
CA LEU A 3 3.66 32.86 3.72
C LEU A 3 3.96 32.67 2.24
N SER A 4 3.77 33.71 1.44
CA SER A 4 4.27 33.77 0.06
C SER A 4 5.79 33.82 0.10
N LEU A 5 6.46 32.75 -0.30
CA LEU A 5 7.86 32.86 -0.69
C LEU A 5 7.95 33.78 -1.93
N PRO A 6 8.82 34.81 -1.95
CA PRO A 6 8.89 35.79 -3.03
C PRO A 6 9.49 35.25 -4.34
N ALA A 7 9.65 33.94 -4.48
CA ALA A 7 10.15 33.30 -5.69
C ALA A 7 9.32 32.05 -5.97
N ASN A 8 8.24 32.23 -6.72
CA ASN A 8 7.67 31.11 -7.47
C ASN A 8 8.64 30.85 -8.64
N PRO A 9 9.32 29.70 -8.70
CA PRO A 9 10.18 29.39 -9.83
C PRO A 9 9.29 29.20 -11.07
N THR A 10 9.08 30.28 -11.83
CA THR A 10 8.46 30.21 -13.14
C THR A 10 9.41 29.51 -14.08
N PHE A 11 9.11 28.27 -14.41
CA PHE A 11 9.83 27.51 -15.42
C PHE A 11 9.50 28.08 -16.81
N PRO A 12 10.42 27.99 -17.79
CA PRO A 12 10.28 28.60 -19.12
C PRO A 12 9.09 28.09 -19.98
N TYR A 13 8.23 27.22 -19.44
CA TYR A 13 7.04 26.66 -20.08
C TYR A 13 5.70 27.12 -19.44
N GLY A 14 5.71 28.16 -18.61
CA GLY A 14 4.48 28.71 -18.01
C GLY A 14 3.89 27.90 -16.85
N PHE A 15 4.61 26.87 -16.37
CA PHE A 15 4.26 26.18 -15.13
C PHE A 15 4.71 27.02 -13.93
N SER A 16 3.71 27.46 -13.16
CA SER A 16 3.85 28.23 -11.93
C SER A 16 3.62 27.27 -10.77
N LEU A 17 4.70 26.77 -10.17
CA LEU A 17 4.62 25.81 -9.06
C LEU A 17 4.49 26.59 -7.76
N VAL A 18 3.24 26.85 -7.36
CA VAL A 18 2.94 27.52 -6.10
C VAL A 18 3.10 26.51 -4.96
N ILE A 19 4.30 26.39 -4.41
CA ILE A 19 4.51 25.70 -3.13
C ILE A 19 3.80 26.53 -2.06
N GLY A 20 2.79 25.94 -1.41
CA GLY A 20 2.01 26.61 -0.40
C GLY A 20 1.45 25.61 0.58
N THR A 21 1.41 25.96 1.86
CA THR A 21 0.82 25.12 2.91
C THR A 21 -0.53 25.72 3.31
N LEU A 22 -1.60 24.95 3.11
CA LEU A 22 -2.94 25.33 3.57
C LEU A 22 -3.16 24.67 4.93
N VAL A 23 -2.97 25.43 5.99
CA VAL A 23 -3.18 24.94 7.36
C VAL A 23 -4.66 25.08 7.70
N ASP A 24 -5.43 24.08 7.30
CA ASP A 24 -6.83 23.92 7.70
C ASP A 24 -6.94 23.27 9.08
N PRO A 25 -8.06 23.47 9.82
CA PRO A 25 -8.28 22.83 11.11
C PRO A 25 -8.11 21.30 11.06
N LEU A 26 -8.49 20.66 9.96
CA LEU A 26 -8.30 19.23 9.75
C LEU A 26 -6.83 18.85 9.58
N SER A 27 -6.08 19.58 8.74
CA SER A 27 -4.64 19.37 8.56
C SER A 27 -3.88 19.62 9.87
N SER A 28 -4.29 20.62 10.66
CA SER A 28 -3.69 20.90 11.97
C SER A 28 -3.84 19.73 12.97
N LEU A 29 -5.01 19.06 12.97
CA LEU A 29 -5.25 17.88 13.81
C LEU A 29 -4.35 16.72 13.36
N MET A 30 -4.31 16.45 12.05
CA MET A 30 -3.43 15.41 11.50
C MET A 30 -1.96 15.68 11.79
N LEU A 31 -1.53 16.95 11.75
CA LEU A 31 -0.16 17.35 12.07
C LEU A 31 0.19 17.10 13.54
N ILE A 32 -0.73 17.37 14.46
CA ILE A 32 -0.56 17.03 15.89
C ILE A 32 -0.42 15.51 16.05
N VAL A 33 -1.27 14.72 15.40
CA VAL A 33 -1.21 13.25 15.47
C VAL A 33 0.14 12.74 14.95
N VAL A 34 0.58 13.20 13.78
CA VAL A 34 1.84 12.75 13.17
C VAL A 34 3.04 13.14 14.02
N THR A 35 3.06 14.35 14.58
CA THR A 35 4.18 14.81 15.43
C THR A 35 4.21 14.09 16.78
N VAL A 36 3.06 13.84 17.42
CA VAL A 36 2.98 13.08 18.67
C VAL A 36 3.41 11.64 18.45
N VAL A 37 2.84 10.95 17.46
CA VAL A 37 3.22 9.57 17.13
C VAL A 37 4.70 9.51 16.75
N GLY A 38 5.19 10.43 15.93
CA GLY A 38 6.59 10.50 15.54
C GLY A 38 7.53 10.69 16.72
N PHE A 39 7.17 11.55 17.67
CA PHE A 39 7.91 11.74 18.90
C PHE A 39 7.92 10.47 19.77
N LEU A 40 6.78 9.79 19.91
CA LEU A 40 6.68 8.52 20.65
C LEU A 40 7.54 7.43 20.00
N VAL A 41 7.58 7.35 18.67
CA VAL A 41 8.39 6.35 17.95
C VAL A 41 9.88 6.63 18.15
N LEU A 42 10.32 7.89 18.11
CA LEU A 42 11.69 8.26 18.43
C LEU A 42 12.06 7.87 19.86
N LEU A 43 11.18 8.14 20.82
CA LEU A 43 11.41 7.82 22.24
C LEU A 43 11.44 6.32 22.51
N TYR A 44 10.54 5.56 21.87
CA TYR A 44 10.52 4.11 21.91
C TYR A 44 11.79 3.51 21.30
N SER A 45 12.27 4.08 20.19
CA SER A 45 13.47 3.59 19.52
C SER A 45 14.74 3.69 20.36
N ILE A 46 14.88 4.73 21.18
CA ILE A 46 16.01 4.89 22.11
C ILE A 46 16.13 3.70 23.06
N GLY A 47 15.01 3.19 23.57
CA GLY A 47 14.99 2.01 24.44
C GLY A 47 15.23 0.71 23.69
N TYR A 48 14.66 0.57 22.47
CA TYR A 48 14.73 -0.66 21.70
C TYR A 48 16.11 -0.93 21.08
N MET A 49 16.78 0.10 20.56
CA MET A 49 18.02 -0.03 19.80
C MET A 49 19.30 -0.01 20.65
N HIS A 50 19.21 0.09 21.98
CA HIS A 50 20.37 0.31 22.87
C HIS A 50 21.49 -0.74 22.73
N HIS A 51 21.22 -1.91 22.17
CA HIS A 51 22.18 -3.02 22.02
C HIS A 51 22.63 -3.28 20.58
N GLU A 52 22.20 -2.47 19.59
CA GLU A 52 22.45 -2.72 18.16
C GLU A 52 23.52 -1.81 17.56
N HIS A 53 24.32 -2.37 16.64
CA HIS A 53 25.33 -1.62 15.88
C HIS A 53 24.67 -0.95 14.66
N GLY A 54 24.77 0.38 14.52
CA GLY A 54 24.20 1.11 13.37
C GLY A 54 23.16 2.19 13.70
N LEU A 55 23.10 2.63 14.96
CA LEU A 55 22.16 3.65 15.47
C LEU A 55 22.01 4.88 14.55
N ALA A 56 23.13 5.44 14.07
CA ALA A 56 23.10 6.66 13.25
C ALA A 56 22.32 6.50 11.95
N ARG A 57 22.37 5.33 11.30
CA ARG A 57 21.63 5.06 10.05
C ARG A 57 20.15 4.90 10.33
N TYR A 58 19.80 4.13 11.36
CA TYR A 58 18.41 3.95 11.78
C TYR A 58 17.74 5.28 12.11
N TYR A 59 18.38 6.15 12.91
CA TYR A 59 17.81 7.45 13.25
C TYR A 59 17.75 8.42 12.06
N ALA A 60 18.69 8.31 11.10
CA ALA A 60 18.60 9.06 9.85
C ALA A 60 17.38 8.63 9.03
N GLU A 61 17.14 7.33 8.87
CA GLU A 61 15.98 6.78 8.15
C GLU A 61 14.66 7.13 8.87
N LEU A 62 14.64 7.02 10.20
CA LEU A 62 13.46 7.35 11.00
C LEU A 62 13.12 8.85 10.95
N SER A 63 14.12 9.74 11.02
CA SER A 63 13.90 11.19 10.89
C SER A 63 13.48 11.60 9.48
N LEU A 64 13.99 10.93 8.44
CA LEU A 64 13.55 11.13 7.06
C LEU A 64 12.09 10.70 6.88
N PHE A 65 11.68 9.58 7.50
CA PHE A 65 10.29 9.13 7.49
C PHE A 65 9.33 10.14 8.15
N LEU A 66 9.69 10.67 9.31
CA LEU A 66 8.88 11.69 10.00
C LEU A 66 8.79 12.99 9.21
N THR A 67 9.91 13.41 8.60
CA THR A 67 9.94 14.61 7.75
C THR A 67 9.05 14.42 6.52
N ALA A 68 9.10 13.26 5.87
CA ALA A 68 8.24 12.93 4.73
C ALA A 68 6.76 12.96 5.12
N MET A 69 6.41 12.44 6.29
CA MET A 69 5.03 12.35 6.74
C MET A 69 4.45 13.71 7.17
N ILE A 70 5.26 14.59 7.76
CA ILE A 70 4.88 15.99 8.01
C ILE A 70 4.69 16.74 6.68
N GLY A 71 5.60 16.56 5.71
CA GLY A 71 5.49 17.15 4.38
C GLY A 71 4.23 16.71 3.64
N LEU A 72 3.87 15.42 3.73
CA LEU A 72 2.64 14.88 3.13
C LEU A 72 1.37 15.57 3.67
N VAL A 73 1.29 15.81 4.98
CA VAL A 73 0.12 16.46 5.62
C VAL A 73 0.03 17.95 5.31
N LEU A 74 1.18 18.60 5.09
CA LEU A 74 1.26 20.02 4.75
C LEU A 74 1.04 20.31 3.26
N SER A 75 1.12 19.28 2.42
CA SER A 75 1.01 19.42 0.97
C SER A 75 -0.37 19.93 0.56
N ASN A 76 -0.38 21.05 -0.18
CA ASN A 76 -1.60 21.63 -0.74
C ASN A 76 -1.78 21.33 -2.24
N ASN A 77 -0.76 20.76 -2.89
CA ASN A 77 -0.79 20.45 -4.32
C ASN A 77 -0.68 18.95 -4.55
N LEU A 78 -1.35 18.43 -5.58
CA LEU A 78 -1.24 17.02 -5.99
C LEU A 78 0.21 16.62 -6.32
N LEU A 79 1.01 17.53 -6.88
CA LEU A 79 2.40 17.27 -7.21
C LEU A 79 3.29 17.20 -5.96
N GLU A 80 3.10 18.12 -5.01
CA GLU A 80 3.81 18.11 -3.72
C GLU A 80 3.43 16.88 -2.90
N PHE A 81 2.15 16.50 -2.95
CA PHE A 81 1.62 15.32 -2.28
C PHE A 81 2.25 14.06 -2.86
N PHE A 82 2.31 13.96 -4.20
CA PHE A 82 2.96 12.86 -4.89
C PHE A 82 4.46 12.78 -4.56
N LEU A 83 5.16 13.91 -4.47
CA LEU A 83 6.57 13.93 -4.09
C LEU A 83 6.80 13.40 -2.67
N PHE A 84 6.01 13.85 -1.69
CA PHE A 84 6.12 13.34 -0.32
C PHE A 84 5.63 11.89 -0.19
N TRP A 85 4.62 11.49 -0.94
CA TRP A 85 4.17 10.11 -1.05
C TRP A 85 5.29 9.20 -1.54
N GLU A 86 5.99 9.64 -2.60
CA GLU A 86 7.14 8.93 -3.14
C GLU A 86 8.24 8.81 -2.07
N LEU A 87 8.49 9.87 -1.32
CA LEU A 87 9.48 9.91 -0.24
C LEU A 87 9.13 8.95 0.91
N VAL A 88 7.85 8.85 1.29
CA VAL A 88 7.37 7.89 2.28
C VAL A 88 7.63 6.45 1.82
N GLY A 89 7.40 6.14 0.54
CA GLY A 89 7.73 4.84 -0.04
C GLY A 89 9.22 4.50 0.02
N VAL A 90 10.09 5.48 -0.28
CA VAL A 90 11.55 5.32 -0.20
C VAL A 90 12.03 5.15 1.25
N CYS A 91 11.46 5.89 2.20
CA CYS A 91 11.78 5.74 3.62
C CYS A 91 11.42 4.35 4.14
N SER A 92 10.26 3.82 3.73
CA SER A 92 9.83 2.46 4.08
C SER A 92 10.80 1.40 3.54
N TYR A 93 11.30 1.59 2.32
CA TYR A 93 12.33 0.73 1.74
C TYR A 93 13.63 0.73 2.56
N PHE A 94 14.12 1.90 2.97
CA PHE A 94 15.32 2.00 3.80
C PHE A 94 15.13 1.32 5.17
N LEU A 95 13.98 1.56 5.84
CA LEU A 95 13.70 0.95 7.14
C LEU A 95 13.65 -0.59 7.10
N ILE A 96 13.04 -1.17 6.06
CA ILE A 96 12.99 -2.62 5.86
C ILE A 96 14.38 -3.17 5.50
N GLY A 97 15.16 -2.37 4.76
CA GLY A 97 16.53 -2.68 4.33
C GLY A 97 17.61 -2.51 5.40
N PHE A 98 17.25 -2.13 6.64
CA PHE A 98 18.23 -1.86 7.71
C PHE A 98 19.19 -3.03 7.96
N PHE A 99 18.72 -4.29 7.90
CA PHE A 99 19.56 -5.49 7.95
C PHE A 99 20.08 -5.90 6.56
N TYR A 100 20.90 -5.04 5.94
CA TYR A 100 21.48 -5.27 4.61
C TYR A 100 22.41 -6.49 4.52
N GLU A 101 22.89 -7.00 5.67
CA GLU A 101 23.77 -8.17 5.76
C GLU A 101 23.06 -9.48 5.36
N LYS A 102 21.71 -9.51 5.39
CA LYS A 102 20.94 -10.65 4.89
C LYS A 102 20.45 -10.36 3.47
N PRO A 103 20.93 -11.09 2.45
CA PRO A 103 20.50 -10.88 1.07
C PRO A 103 19.00 -11.10 0.87
N SER A 104 18.34 -11.89 1.72
CA SER A 104 16.89 -12.10 1.73
C SER A 104 16.08 -10.86 2.15
N ALA A 105 16.61 -10.05 3.08
CA ALA A 105 15.94 -8.82 3.53
C ALA A 105 16.04 -7.73 2.45
N ALA A 106 17.21 -7.61 1.81
CA ALA A 106 17.42 -6.66 0.72
C ALA A 106 16.62 -7.00 -0.54
N SER A 107 16.41 -8.29 -0.87
CA SER A 107 15.56 -8.68 -2.00
C SER A 107 14.08 -8.43 -1.72
N ALA A 108 13.61 -8.75 -0.51
CA ALA A 108 12.21 -8.54 -0.11
C ALA A 108 11.84 -7.05 -0.08
N ALA A 109 12.74 -6.18 0.41
CA ALA A 109 12.54 -4.74 0.39
C ALA A 109 12.38 -4.21 -1.04
N LYS A 110 13.20 -4.68 -1.99
CA LYS A 110 13.15 -4.23 -3.39
C LYS A 110 11.86 -4.66 -4.07
N GLU A 111 11.42 -5.88 -3.79
CA GLU A 111 10.16 -6.40 -4.33
C GLU A 111 8.97 -5.60 -3.80
N ALA A 112 8.93 -5.32 -2.48
CA ALA A 112 7.91 -4.49 -1.85
C ALA A 112 7.90 -3.03 -2.35
N PHE A 113 9.08 -2.45 -2.62
CA PHE A 113 9.19 -1.12 -3.20
C PHE A 113 8.74 -1.07 -4.67
N LEU A 114 9.05 -2.12 -5.45
CA LEU A 114 8.68 -2.16 -6.86
C LEU A 114 7.16 -2.32 -7.05
N ILE A 115 6.51 -3.16 -6.25
CA ILE A 115 5.04 -3.31 -6.31
C ILE A 115 4.30 -2.03 -5.92
N THR A 116 4.81 -1.28 -4.94
CA THR A 116 4.23 -0.01 -4.51
C THR A 116 4.40 1.04 -5.60
N ARG A 117 5.55 1.06 -6.28
CA ARG A 117 5.75 1.95 -7.44
C ARG A 117 4.89 1.68 -8.65
N ILE A 118 4.67 0.41 -8.98
CA ILE A 118 3.72 0.06 -10.05
C ILE A 118 2.31 0.54 -9.66
N GLY A 119 1.94 0.39 -8.38
CA GLY A 119 0.69 0.92 -7.84
C GLY A 119 0.57 2.44 -7.96
N ASP A 120 1.63 3.18 -7.63
CA ASP A 120 1.66 4.65 -7.71
C ASP A 120 1.50 5.16 -9.15
N VAL A 121 2.15 4.50 -10.12
CA VAL A 121 2.01 4.84 -11.56
C VAL A 121 0.60 4.54 -12.06
N LEU A 122 0.01 3.40 -11.66
CA LEU A 122 -1.37 3.06 -12.00
C LEU A 122 -2.39 4.02 -11.35
N PHE A 123 -2.13 4.45 -10.12
CA PHE A 123 -2.95 5.45 -9.44
C PHE A 123 -2.91 6.79 -10.17
N LEU A 124 -1.72 7.25 -10.59
CA LEU A 124 -1.56 8.49 -11.33
C LEU A 124 -2.19 8.42 -12.73
N LEU A 125 -2.06 7.28 -13.41
CA LEU A 125 -2.75 7.01 -14.67
C LEU A 125 -4.28 7.01 -14.49
N GLY A 126 -4.79 6.45 -13.40
CA GLY A 126 -6.21 6.45 -13.05
C GLY A 126 -6.76 7.87 -12.85
N ILE A 127 -6.02 8.72 -12.13
CA ILE A 127 -6.35 10.14 -11.98
C ILE A 127 -6.35 10.85 -13.34
N PHE A 128 -5.34 10.58 -14.18
CA PHE A 128 -5.25 11.20 -15.51
C PHE A 128 -6.44 10.82 -16.42
N ILE A 129 -6.81 9.54 -16.45
CA ILE A 129 -7.99 9.06 -17.19
C ILE A 129 -9.27 9.67 -16.63
N PHE A 130 -9.41 9.75 -15.30
CA PHE A 130 -10.56 10.39 -14.66
C PHE A 130 -10.69 11.85 -15.10
N PHE A 131 -9.62 12.63 -15.07
CA PHE A 131 -9.62 14.01 -15.54
C PHE A 131 -9.91 14.11 -17.03
N TYR A 132 -9.37 13.21 -17.87
CA TYR A 132 -9.63 13.20 -19.30
C TYR A 132 -11.11 12.94 -19.62
N VAL A 133 -11.73 11.94 -18.98
CA VAL A 133 -13.15 11.60 -19.15
C VAL A 133 -14.05 12.70 -18.59
N TYR A 134 -13.70 13.25 -17.43
CA TYR A 134 -14.45 14.36 -16.85
C TYR A 134 -14.37 15.63 -17.71
N ALA A 135 -13.22 15.88 -18.35
CA ALA A 135 -13.03 17.01 -19.26
C ALA A 135 -13.74 16.79 -20.61
N SER A 136 -13.85 15.56 -21.10
CA SER A 136 -14.51 15.27 -22.38
C SER A 136 -16.03 15.32 -22.28
N ASP A 137 -16.62 14.71 -21.25
CA ASP A 137 -18.07 14.43 -21.19
C ASP A 137 -18.75 14.93 -19.89
N GLY A 138 -18.01 15.63 -19.02
CA GLY A 138 -18.53 16.10 -17.74
C GLY A 138 -19.00 14.96 -16.81
N PRO A 139 -19.96 15.20 -15.91
CA PRO A 139 -20.48 14.18 -14.99
C PRO A 139 -21.13 12.97 -15.70
N ALA A 140 -21.70 13.18 -16.89
CA ALA A 140 -22.27 12.10 -17.70
C ALA A 140 -21.18 11.13 -18.20
N GLY A 141 -19.96 11.66 -18.39
CA GLY A 141 -18.74 10.94 -18.66
C GLY A 141 -18.44 9.81 -17.67
N LEU A 142 -18.58 10.17 -16.41
CA LEU A 142 -18.24 9.29 -15.30
C LEU A 142 -19.24 8.14 -15.15
N HIS A 143 -20.52 8.38 -15.44
CA HIS A 143 -21.56 7.35 -15.37
C HIS A 143 -21.39 6.27 -16.45
N TRP A 144 -20.94 6.64 -17.66
CA TRP A 144 -20.64 5.65 -18.71
C TRP A 144 -19.37 4.87 -18.39
N ALA A 145 -18.35 5.53 -17.83
CA ALA A 145 -17.11 4.88 -17.44
C ALA A 145 -17.31 3.89 -16.28
N SER A 146 -18.11 4.27 -15.27
CA SER A 146 -18.43 3.40 -14.13
C SER A 146 -19.30 2.22 -14.54
N SER A 147 -20.25 2.42 -15.47
CA SER A 147 -21.04 1.31 -16.02
C SER A 147 -20.14 0.40 -16.85
N GLY A 148 -19.27 0.90 -17.73
CA GLY A 148 -18.29 0.08 -18.44
C GLY A 148 -17.41 -0.79 -17.51
N PHE A 149 -16.91 -0.22 -16.41
CA PHE A 149 -16.08 -0.95 -15.44
C PHE A 149 -16.87 -2.02 -14.66
N LEU A 150 -18.08 -1.71 -14.21
CA LEU A 150 -19.00 -2.66 -13.56
C LEU A 150 -19.48 -3.76 -14.53
N PHE A 151 -19.68 -3.43 -15.81
CA PHE A 151 -20.03 -4.41 -16.83
C PHE A 151 -18.86 -5.34 -17.17
N ALA A 152 -17.62 -4.82 -17.20
CA ALA A 152 -16.42 -5.60 -17.51
C ALA A 152 -15.98 -6.53 -16.37
N TYR A 153 -15.98 -6.05 -15.12
CA TYR A 153 -15.53 -6.83 -13.95
C TYR A 153 -16.68 -7.52 -13.19
N GLY A 154 -17.87 -6.90 -13.17
CA GLY A 154 -19.05 -7.44 -12.45
C GLY A 154 -19.72 -8.61 -13.18
N ASN A 155 -19.66 -8.66 -14.52
CA ASN A 155 -20.20 -9.80 -15.28
C ASN A 155 -19.17 -10.91 -15.56
N LEU A 156 -17.89 -10.71 -15.24
CA LEU A 156 -16.86 -11.73 -15.49
C LEU A 156 -17.14 -13.07 -14.76
N PRO A 157 -17.66 -13.08 -13.51
CA PRO A 157 -18.09 -14.32 -12.86
C PRO A 157 -19.33 -14.95 -13.52
N PHE A 158 -20.26 -14.12 -14.00
CA PHE A 158 -21.49 -14.59 -14.65
C PHE A 158 -21.24 -15.13 -16.07
N LEU A 159 -20.32 -14.52 -16.82
CA LEU A 159 -19.91 -14.97 -18.14
C LEU A 159 -19.10 -16.28 -18.06
N ALA A 160 -18.22 -16.41 -17.06
CA ALA A 160 -17.53 -17.66 -16.77
C ALA A 160 -18.49 -18.80 -16.38
N GLY A 161 -19.56 -18.48 -15.64
CA GLY A 161 -20.66 -19.42 -15.37
C GLY A 161 -21.43 -19.81 -16.64
N SER A 162 -21.65 -18.87 -17.57
CA SER A 162 -22.35 -19.13 -18.83
C SER A 162 -21.53 -19.96 -19.84
N LEU A 163 -20.21 -19.88 -19.77
CA LEU A 163 -19.28 -20.68 -20.59
C LEU A 163 -19.03 -22.08 -20.00
N GLY A 164 -19.24 -22.28 -18.70
CA GLY A 164 -19.00 -23.54 -17.99
C GLY A 164 -20.14 -24.58 -18.07
N ALA A 165 -21.28 -24.26 -18.67
CA ALA A 165 -22.45 -25.14 -18.69
C ALA A 165 -22.49 -26.16 -19.85
N ASN A 166 -21.65 -26.00 -20.88
CA ASN A 166 -21.72 -26.82 -22.10
C ASN A 166 -20.56 -27.82 -22.26
N THR A 167 -19.74 -28.05 -21.24
CA THR A 167 -18.72 -29.11 -21.29
C THR A 167 -19.37 -30.44 -20.90
N PRO A 168 -19.53 -31.42 -21.81
CA PRO A 168 -20.06 -32.73 -21.45
C PRO A 168 -19.13 -33.40 -20.43
N ALA A 169 -19.67 -33.76 -19.27
CA ALA A 169 -18.92 -34.39 -18.20
C ALA A 169 -18.37 -35.76 -18.66
N PRO A 170 -17.08 -36.08 -18.42
CA PRO A 170 -16.56 -37.41 -18.69
C PRO A 170 -17.20 -38.43 -17.76
N HIS A 171 -17.86 -39.40 -18.36
CA HIS A 171 -18.71 -40.40 -17.73
C HIS A 171 -17.91 -41.61 -17.21
N ASP A 172 -16.91 -41.41 -16.34
CA ASP A 172 -16.39 -42.50 -15.50
C ASP A 172 -15.55 -41.98 -14.31
N ARG A 173 -16.09 -42.09 -13.09
CA ARG A 173 -15.36 -41.81 -11.83
C ARG A 173 -15.11 -43.06 -10.98
N ARG A 174 -15.13 -44.27 -11.56
CA ARG A 174 -14.91 -45.51 -10.79
C ARG A 174 -13.50 -46.10 -10.91
N SER A 175 -12.66 -45.59 -11.81
CA SER A 175 -11.32 -46.12 -12.05
C SER A 175 -10.20 -45.48 -11.20
N LEU A 176 -10.42 -44.30 -10.59
CA LEU A 176 -9.33 -43.49 -10.03
C LEU A 176 -8.98 -43.70 -8.54
N TYR A 177 -9.52 -44.72 -7.87
CA TYR A 177 -9.17 -45.02 -6.47
C TYR A 177 -9.05 -46.52 -6.19
N PRO A 178 -7.90 -47.17 -6.45
CA PRO A 178 -7.57 -48.45 -5.87
C PRO A 178 -6.91 -48.22 -4.51
N GLY A 179 -7.63 -48.51 -3.42
CA GLY A 179 -7.04 -48.68 -2.09
C GLY A 179 -7.12 -47.46 -1.18
N GLY A 180 -8.21 -47.38 -0.41
CA GLY A 180 -8.40 -46.34 0.61
C GLY A 180 -9.43 -46.72 1.65
N ARG A 181 -9.46 -47.98 2.10
CA ARG A 181 -10.14 -48.38 3.34
C ARG A 181 -9.11 -48.92 4.33
N ARG A 182 -9.34 -48.65 5.62
CA ARG A 182 -8.64 -49.10 6.85
C ARG A 182 -7.74 -48.08 7.56
N ARG A 183 -8.25 -46.90 7.92
CA ARG A 183 -7.60 -46.12 9.01
C ARG A 183 -8.55 -45.23 9.82
N GLN A 184 -9.81 -45.62 9.97
CA GLN A 184 -10.79 -44.84 10.74
C GLN A 184 -11.48 -45.63 11.85
N GLU A 185 -10.90 -46.76 12.26
CA GLU A 185 -11.32 -47.49 13.46
C GLU A 185 -10.07 -47.85 14.27
N ARG A 186 -9.64 -46.96 15.15
CA ARG A 186 -8.97 -47.37 16.40
C ARG A 186 -9.72 -46.68 17.54
N PRO A 187 -10.24 -47.43 18.52
CA PRO A 187 -10.89 -46.83 19.68
C PRO A 187 -9.87 -46.07 20.53
N VAL A 188 -10.28 -44.93 21.08
CA VAL A 188 -9.50 -44.13 22.04
C VAL A 188 -9.33 -44.93 23.34
N PRO A 189 -8.11 -45.09 23.90
CA PRO A 189 -7.92 -45.81 25.16
C PRO A 189 -8.42 -45.00 26.36
N ALA A 190 -9.17 -45.65 27.26
CA ALA A 190 -9.68 -45.05 28.50
C ALA A 190 -8.56 -44.79 29.54
N PRO A 191 -8.72 -43.79 30.44
CA PRO A 191 -7.73 -43.48 31.47
C PRO A 191 -7.64 -44.57 32.55
N ARG A 192 -6.44 -45.06 32.85
CA ARG A 192 -6.20 -45.96 33.99
C ARG A 192 -6.06 -45.13 35.28
N LEU A 193 -6.93 -45.38 36.26
CA LEU A 193 -6.75 -44.96 37.64
C LEU A 193 -5.61 -45.80 38.27
N ALA A 194 -4.63 -45.13 38.88
CA ALA A 194 -3.53 -45.76 39.62
C ALA A 194 -3.94 -45.97 41.10
N PRO A 195 -3.52 -47.07 41.76
CA PRO A 195 -3.72 -47.26 43.19
C PRO A 195 -2.57 -46.67 44.02
N GLY A 196 -2.92 -46.04 45.14
CA GLY A 196 -2.01 -45.50 46.15
C GLY A 196 -2.77 -44.79 47.25
#